data_AF-A0A522YF54-F1
#
_entry.id   AF-A0A522YF54-F1
#
_cell.length_a   1.000
_cell.length_b   1.000
_cell.length_c   1.000
_cell.angle_alpha   90.00
_cell.angle_beta   90.00
_cell.angle_gamma   90.00
#
_symmetry.space_group_name_H-M   'P 1'
#
loop_
_entity.id
_entity.type
_entity.pdbx_description
1 polymer ?
#
loop_
_entity_poly.entity_id
_entity_poly.type
_entity_poly.pdbx_seq_one_letter_code
_entity_poly.pdbx_strand_id
1 'polypeptide(L)'
;MDSPSEIYYKSRDMKVAPLALLLFALAPAADAASRARWELGGVEFYGSTKAEASKVAERYSEEIRHMLNRWGGSKTARRQADEMRGSIEKKVKEAYGFGWVRLDVFELKREEDGVSKALLMFDVIETDKMAERYPFRPAPDKDVKDVSGLLDRWAAYAEVSRASALSGAGELKRTACPAYYCPEGTGNDEMNAFEAQFRDAVPGYKQLLLQVLREDADPSKRARALYLITYLPDAADVTALVSSGIQDPDPSVREAAVTILNDMAVHRQDVQFPVREMSRLLDYPGAQDRQHGLALLLSLSGNKDYTSLIYGPSADQVLRLLRTRHPGVKQMAHTLLSVLSGETHGPDDYEAWDKWLWRARQA
;
A
#
# COMPACT_ATOMS: atom_id res chain seq x y z
N MET A 1 12.70 -3.01 -30.40
CA MET A 1 12.32 -3.69 -29.14
C MET A 1 12.20 -2.57 -28.13
N ASP A 2 11.01 -2.00 -28.06
CA ASP A 2 10.75 -0.79 -27.29
C ASP A 2 10.67 -1.14 -25.80
N SER A 3 11.19 -0.24 -24.96
CA SER A 3 11.25 -0.40 -23.50
C SER A 3 9.84 -0.54 -22.91
N PRO A 4 9.59 -1.48 -21.98
CA PRO A 4 8.29 -1.65 -21.30
C PRO A 4 7.79 -0.44 -20.49
N SER A 5 8.55 0.67 -20.44
CA SER A 5 8.22 1.88 -19.67
C SER A 5 7.29 2.88 -20.39
N GLU A 6 6.89 2.66 -21.64
CA GLU A 6 6.09 3.63 -22.43
C GLU A 6 4.56 3.40 -22.44
N ILE A 7 4.03 2.42 -21.68
CA ILE A 7 2.59 2.07 -21.75
C ILE A 7 1.71 2.88 -20.77
N TYR A 8 2.28 3.68 -19.87
CA TYR A 8 1.52 4.58 -19.01
C TYR A 8 1.73 6.03 -19.46
N TYR A 9 0.63 6.76 -19.71
CA TYR A 9 0.53 8.14 -20.23
C TYR A 9 0.44 8.34 -21.76
N LYS A 10 -0.67 7.88 -22.36
CA LYS A 10 -1.26 8.60 -23.50
C LYS A 10 -2.27 9.62 -22.98
N SER A 11 -1.82 10.85 -22.76
CA SER A 11 -2.68 12.01 -22.52
C SER A 11 -3.56 12.26 -23.74
N ARG A 12 -4.89 12.30 -23.55
CA ARG A 12 -5.84 12.76 -24.57
C ARG A 12 -5.69 14.27 -24.74
N ASP A 13 -5.29 14.70 -25.93
CA ASP A 13 -5.42 16.09 -26.38
C ASP A 13 -6.90 16.51 -26.38
N MET A 14 -7.33 17.22 -25.33
CA MET A 14 -8.63 17.90 -25.30
C MET A 14 -8.45 19.34 -25.75
N LYS A 15 -8.93 19.63 -26.97
CA LYS A 15 -9.09 21.00 -27.49
C LYS A 15 -10.14 21.73 -26.65
N VAL A 16 -9.73 22.80 -25.97
CA VAL A 16 -10.63 23.70 -25.22
C VAL A 16 -11.27 24.70 -26.18
N ALA A 17 -12.60 24.68 -26.26
CA ALA A 17 -13.41 25.66 -26.99
C ALA A 17 -13.75 26.87 -26.08
N PRO A 18 -14.00 28.07 -26.65
CA PRO A 18 -14.12 29.29 -25.86
C PRO A 18 -15.48 29.46 -25.16
N LEU A 19 -15.37 30.12 -24.01
CA LEU A 19 -16.33 30.57 -23.01
C LEU A 19 -17.69 31.08 -23.56
N ALA A 20 -18.79 30.50 -23.07
CA ALA A 20 -20.13 31.08 -23.12
C ALA A 20 -20.58 31.47 -21.70
N LEU A 21 -20.96 32.74 -21.53
CA LEU A 21 -21.52 33.30 -20.29
C LEU A 21 -22.83 32.57 -19.92
N LEU A 22 -22.92 32.07 -18.69
CA LEU A 22 -24.12 31.43 -18.12
C LEU A 22 -24.58 32.21 -16.88
N LEU A 23 -25.82 32.72 -16.96
CA LEU A 23 -26.57 33.35 -15.88
C LEU A 23 -26.84 32.35 -14.75
N PHE A 24 -26.36 32.63 -13.53
CA PHE A 24 -26.67 31.85 -12.33
C PHE A 24 -28.08 32.17 -11.83
N ALA A 25 -29.01 31.23 -12.04
CA ALA A 25 -30.22 31.16 -11.25
C ALA A 25 -29.92 30.38 -9.95
N LEU A 26 -30.16 31.00 -8.80
CA LEU A 26 -30.05 30.38 -7.47
C LEU A 26 -31.17 29.33 -7.32
N ALA A 27 -30.88 28.08 -7.70
CA ALA A 27 -31.70 26.94 -7.28
C ALA A 27 -31.49 26.72 -5.77
N PRO A 28 -32.55 26.43 -4.99
CA PRO A 28 -32.39 26.05 -3.60
C PRO A 28 -31.51 24.80 -3.55
N ALA A 29 -30.44 24.85 -2.76
CA ALA A 29 -29.60 23.70 -2.47
C ALA A 29 -30.49 22.61 -1.85
N ALA A 30 -30.94 21.67 -2.67
CA ALA A 30 -31.53 20.43 -2.20
C ALA A 30 -30.39 19.64 -1.55
N ASP A 31 -30.14 19.94 -0.27
CA ASP A 31 -29.14 19.34 0.60
C ASP A 31 -29.53 17.92 1.03
N ALA A 32 -30.16 17.18 0.11
CA ALA A 32 -30.32 15.75 0.18
C ALA A 32 -29.17 15.14 -0.63
N ALA A 33 -27.93 15.36 -0.17
CA ALA A 33 -26.86 14.42 -0.49
C ALA A 33 -27.35 13.05 -0.04
N SER A 34 -27.86 12.25 -0.98
CA SER A 34 -28.37 10.92 -0.72
C SER A 34 -27.25 10.17 0.00
N ARG A 35 -27.48 9.81 1.26
CA ARG A 35 -26.50 9.03 2.01
C ARG A 35 -26.27 7.77 1.21
N ALA A 36 -25.03 7.53 0.79
CA ALA A 36 -24.66 6.32 0.08
C ALA A 36 -25.17 5.12 0.89
N ARG A 37 -26.06 4.33 0.29
CA ARG A 37 -26.58 3.12 0.92
C ARG A 37 -25.59 2.01 0.68
N TRP A 38 -25.19 1.31 1.73
CA TRP A 38 -24.23 0.20 1.62
C TRP A 38 -24.94 -1.13 1.76
N GLU A 39 -24.63 -2.05 0.85
CA GLU A 39 -25.11 -3.44 0.89
C GLU A 39 -23.94 -4.41 0.96
N LEU A 40 -24.15 -5.54 1.64
CA LEU A 40 -23.14 -6.59 1.69
C LEU A 40 -23.08 -7.31 0.33
N GLY A 41 -22.01 -7.10 -0.42
CA GLY A 41 -21.70 -7.79 -1.68
C GLY A 41 -20.91 -9.08 -1.48
N GLY A 42 -20.30 -9.29 -0.31
CA GLY A 42 -19.62 -10.54 0.03
C GLY A 42 -18.82 -10.46 1.32
N VAL A 43 -18.48 -11.64 1.84
CA VAL A 43 -17.50 -11.82 2.92
C VAL A 43 -16.41 -12.75 2.42
N GLU A 44 -15.17 -12.49 2.79
CA GLU A 44 -14.00 -13.31 2.50
C GLU A 44 -13.10 -13.42 3.74
N PHE A 45 -12.38 -14.54 3.86
CA PHE A 45 -11.30 -14.73 4.82
C PHE A 45 -9.99 -14.89 4.09
N TYR A 46 -8.97 -14.17 4.53
CA TYR A 46 -7.59 -14.36 4.08
C TYR A 46 -6.72 -14.84 5.24
N GLY A 47 -5.94 -15.90 4.99
CA GLY A 47 -4.95 -16.40 5.94
C GLY A 47 -5.38 -17.58 6.82
N SER A 48 -6.61 -18.07 6.71
CA SER A 48 -7.04 -19.31 7.37
C SER A 48 -8.26 -19.92 6.67
N THR A 49 -8.41 -21.23 6.80
CA THR A 49 -9.60 -22.00 6.41
C THR A 49 -10.45 -22.43 7.60
N LYS A 50 -10.07 -22.05 8.84
CA LYS A 50 -10.81 -22.40 10.07
C LYS A 50 -12.20 -21.76 10.15
N ALA A 51 -12.43 -20.67 9.43
CA ALA A 51 -13.70 -19.98 9.35
C ALA A 51 -14.27 -20.04 7.92
N GLU A 52 -15.57 -20.29 7.82
CA GLU A 52 -16.30 -20.23 6.56
C GLU A 52 -16.99 -18.87 6.43
N ALA A 53 -16.69 -18.13 5.35
CA ALA A 53 -17.18 -16.77 5.16
C ALA A 53 -18.71 -16.64 5.23
N SER A 54 -19.43 -17.62 4.66
CA SER A 54 -20.89 -17.72 4.68
C SER A 54 -21.45 -17.78 6.11
N LYS A 55 -20.89 -18.63 6.97
CA LYS A 55 -21.32 -18.80 8.37
C LYS A 55 -21.05 -17.56 9.21
N VAL A 56 -19.94 -16.88 8.96
CA VAL A 56 -19.62 -15.61 9.65
C VAL A 56 -20.58 -14.51 9.20
N ALA A 57 -20.83 -14.41 7.89
CA ALA A 57 -21.79 -13.46 7.33
C ALA A 57 -23.19 -13.66 7.91
N GLU A 58 -23.65 -14.91 8.01
CA GLU A 58 -24.95 -15.28 8.59
C GLU A 58 -25.02 -14.93 10.09
N ARG A 59 -24.03 -15.41 10.86
CA ARG A 59 -23.97 -15.26 12.32
C ARG A 59 -23.94 -13.80 12.77
N TYR A 60 -23.24 -12.93 12.03
CA TYR A 60 -23.07 -11.52 12.38
C TYR A 60 -23.83 -10.58 11.42
N SER A 61 -24.81 -11.10 10.68
CA SER A 61 -25.53 -10.38 9.61
C SER A 61 -26.13 -9.04 10.06
N GLU A 62 -26.82 -9.02 11.20
CA GLU A 62 -27.42 -7.79 11.76
C GLU A 62 -26.35 -6.76 12.16
N GLU A 63 -25.27 -7.19 12.79
CA GLU A 63 -24.17 -6.30 13.22
C GLU A 63 -23.42 -5.72 12.02
N ILE A 64 -23.16 -6.55 11.01
CA ILE A 64 -22.58 -6.13 9.73
C ILE A 64 -23.48 -5.11 9.04
N ARG A 65 -24.80 -5.35 8.97
CA ARG A 65 -25.74 -4.42 8.33
C ARG A 65 -25.76 -3.07 9.06
N HIS A 66 -25.80 -3.09 10.39
CA HIS A 66 -25.74 -1.88 11.19
C HIS A 66 -24.42 -1.12 11.00
N MET A 67 -23.29 -1.82 10.99
CA MET A 67 -21.98 -1.24 10.72
C MET A 67 -21.94 -0.56 9.34
N LEU A 68 -22.35 -1.26 8.27
CA LEU A 68 -22.35 -0.74 6.91
C LEU A 68 -23.27 0.48 6.73
N ASN A 69 -24.45 0.48 7.36
CA ASN A 69 -25.36 1.63 7.36
C ASN A 69 -24.75 2.89 7.98
N ARG A 70 -23.76 2.73 8.86
CA ARG A 70 -23.05 3.83 9.53
C ARG A 70 -21.78 4.25 8.79
N TRP A 71 -21.16 3.32 8.06
CA TRP A 71 -19.90 3.51 7.33
C TRP A 71 -19.95 4.68 6.33
N GLY A 72 -21.03 4.78 5.54
CA GLY A 72 -21.25 5.87 4.59
C GLY A 72 -21.67 7.21 5.21
N GLY A 73 -21.76 7.29 6.54
CA GLY A 73 -22.34 8.44 7.25
C GLY A 73 -21.36 9.56 7.61
N SER A 74 -21.79 10.40 8.55
CA SER A 74 -20.99 11.47 9.15
C SER A 74 -19.78 10.94 9.92
N LYS A 75 -18.86 11.84 10.33
CA LYS A 75 -17.70 11.48 11.19
C LYS A 75 -18.10 10.68 12.44
N THR A 76 -19.20 11.07 13.09
CA THR A 76 -19.73 10.35 14.27
C THR A 76 -20.24 8.95 13.91
N ALA A 77 -20.95 8.82 12.78
CA ALA A 77 -21.44 7.53 12.31
C ALA A 77 -20.27 6.59 11.94
N ARG A 78 -19.22 7.11 11.30
CA ARG A 78 -18.01 6.35 11.01
C ARG A 78 -17.33 5.83 12.27
N ARG A 79 -17.19 6.66 13.31
CA ARG A 79 -16.66 6.21 14.61
C ARG A 79 -17.50 5.08 15.21
N GLN A 80 -18.83 5.17 15.13
CA GLN A 80 -19.71 4.08 15.57
C GLN A 80 -19.52 2.81 14.74
N ALA A 81 -19.32 2.94 13.42
CA ALA A 81 -19.01 1.81 12.56
C ALA A 81 -17.66 1.16 12.93
N ASP A 82 -16.63 1.96 13.24
CA ASP A 82 -15.33 1.47 13.70
C ASP A 82 -15.42 0.71 15.04
N GLU A 83 -16.23 1.20 15.98
CA GLU A 83 -16.52 0.52 17.25
C GLU A 83 -17.24 -0.83 17.01
N MET A 84 -18.23 -0.86 16.13
CA MET A 84 -18.93 -2.10 15.73
C MET A 84 -17.98 -3.08 15.04
N ARG A 85 -17.12 -2.60 14.13
CA ARG A 85 -16.07 -3.40 13.49
C ARG A 85 -15.20 -4.08 14.54
N GLY A 86 -14.67 -3.33 15.51
CA GLY A 86 -13.82 -3.89 16.57
C GLY A 86 -14.53 -4.95 17.43
N SER A 87 -15.83 -4.78 17.66
CA SER A 87 -16.67 -5.80 18.32
C SER A 87 -16.78 -7.08 17.49
N ILE A 88 -17.04 -6.97 16.19
CA ILE A 88 -17.13 -8.13 15.26
C ILE A 88 -15.78 -8.85 15.18
N GLU A 89 -14.67 -8.11 15.01
CA GLU A 89 -13.31 -8.66 14.99
C GLU A 89 -13.01 -9.46 16.27
N LYS A 90 -13.33 -8.91 17.45
CA LYS A 90 -13.15 -9.61 18.73
C LYS A 90 -13.95 -10.90 18.80
N LYS A 91 -15.23 -10.88 18.41
CA LYS A 91 -16.10 -12.08 18.41
C LYS A 91 -15.61 -13.14 17.44
N VAL A 92 -15.18 -12.76 16.23
CA VAL A 92 -14.59 -13.68 15.26
C VAL A 92 -13.28 -14.26 15.78
N LYS A 93 -12.41 -13.44 16.38
CA LYS A 93 -11.17 -13.89 17.00
C LYS A 93 -11.42 -14.97 18.06
N GLU A 94 -12.33 -14.71 18.99
CA GLU A 94 -12.69 -15.64 20.07
C GLU A 94 -13.36 -16.92 19.55
N ALA A 95 -14.29 -16.81 18.61
CA ALA A 95 -15.06 -17.95 18.10
C ALA A 95 -14.21 -18.98 17.34
N TYR A 96 -13.12 -18.54 16.70
CA TYR A 96 -12.29 -19.39 15.84
C TYR A 96 -10.85 -19.56 16.35
N GLY A 97 -10.50 -18.99 17.52
CA GLY A 97 -9.18 -19.16 18.13
C GLY A 97 -8.03 -18.49 17.35
N PHE A 98 -8.30 -17.36 16.69
CA PHE A 98 -7.29 -16.62 15.95
C PHE A 98 -6.39 -15.80 16.89
N GLY A 99 -5.11 -15.69 16.55
CA GLY A 99 -4.16 -14.84 17.27
C GLY A 99 -4.36 -13.36 16.93
N TRP A 100 -4.78 -13.08 15.70
CA TRP A 100 -5.04 -11.74 15.18
C TRP A 100 -6.17 -11.77 14.15
N VAL A 101 -7.02 -10.73 14.14
CA VAL A 101 -8.14 -10.53 13.21
C VAL A 101 -8.25 -9.04 12.90
N ARG A 102 -8.47 -8.71 11.64
CA ARG A 102 -8.90 -7.39 11.18
C ARG A 102 -9.97 -7.53 10.11
N LEU A 103 -10.93 -6.62 10.13
CA LEU A 103 -12.03 -6.54 9.19
C LEU A 103 -11.89 -5.26 8.36
N ASP A 104 -11.58 -5.39 7.09
CA ASP A 104 -11.54 -4.27 6.15
C ASP A 104 -12.82 -4.25 5.28
N VAL A 105 -13.26 -3.04 4.92
CA VAL A 105 -14.47 -2.78 4.12
C VAL A 105 -14.06 -2.18 2.78
N PHE A 106 -14.34 -2.87 1.69
CA PHE A 106 -13.99 -2.44 0.34
C PHE A 106 -15.23 -2.16 -0.51
N GLU A 107 -15.26 -1.03 -1.21
CA GLU A 107 -16.30 -0.75 -2.20
C GLU A 107 -16.01 -1.55 -3.48
N LEU A 108 -16.93 -2.44 -3.88
CA LEU A 108 -16.81 -3.23 -5.11
C LEU A 108 -17.30 -2.44 -6.33
N LYS A 109 -18.52 -1.91 -6.21
CA LYS A 109 -19.20 -1.17 -7.27
C LYS A 109 -20.24 -0.27 -6.63
N ARG A 110 -20.40 0.93 -7.19
CA ARG A 110 -21.55 1.79 -6.98
C ARG A 110 -22.54 1.57 -8.12
N GLU A 111 -23.76 1.17 -7.76
CA GLU A 111 -24.87 1.01 -8.70
C GLU A 111 -25.49 2.39 -9.03
N GLU A 112 -26.26 2.46 -10.13
CA GLU A 112 -26.85 3.72 -10.63
C GLU A 112 -27.86 4.34 -9.65
N ASP A 113 -28.47 3.53 -8.78
CA ASP A 113 -29.40 3.96 -7.74
C ASP A 113 -28.70 4.53 -6.49
N GLY A 114 -27.36 4.63 -6.51
CA GLY A 114 -26.56 5.13 -5.40
C GLY A 114 -26.26 4.10 -4.31
N VAL A 115 -26.57 2.82 -4.53
CA VAL A 115 -26.20 1.73 -3.63
C VAL A 115 -24.76 1.27 -3.91
N SER A 116 -23.90 1.30 -2.89
CA SER A 116 -22.55 0.77 -2.93
C SER A 116 -22.51 -0.65 -2.37
N LYS A 117 -21.98 -1.61 -3.13
CA LYS A 117 -21.75 -2.99 -2.65
C LYS A 117 -20.41 -3.06 -1.92
N ALA A 118 -20.41 -3.54 -0.68
CA ALA A 118 -19.23 -3.77 0.14
C ALA A 118 -18.76 -5.23 0.07
N LEU A 119 -17.46 -5.42 -0.15
CA LEU A 119 -16.77 -6.64 0.25
C LEU A 119 -16.22 -6.45 1.66
N LEU A 120 -16.57 -7.37 2.55
CA LEU A 120 -15.94 -7.49 3.86
C LEU A 120 -14.84 -8.52 3.79
N MET A 121 -13.63 -8.14 4.16
CA MET A 121 -12.49 -9.04 4.17
C MET A 121 -11.95 -9.17 5.59
N PHE A 122 -11.96 -10.40 6.09
CA PHE A 122 -11.33 -10.76 7.35
C PHE A 122 -9.91 -11.23 7.07
N ASP A 123 -8.94 -10.38 7.38
CA ASP A 123 -7.55 -10.80 7.48
C ASP A 123 -7.34 -11.47 8.84
N VAL A 124 -6.86 -12.72 8.83
CA VAL A 124 -6.69 -13.51 10.05
C VAL A 124 -5.34 -14.21 10.10
N ILE A 125 -4.83 -14.34 11.33
CA ILE A 125 -3.64 -15.13 11.62
C ILE A 125 -3.98 -16.10 12.74
N GLU A 126 -3.72 -17.39 12.49
CA GLU A 126 -3.87 -18.43 13.48
C GLU A 126 -2.86 -18.26 14.62
N THR A 127 -3.24 -18.63 15.84
CA THR A 127 -2.40 -18.40 17.04
C THR A 127 -1.00 -19.02 16.90
N ASP A 128 -0.89 -20.20 16.32
CA ASP A 128 0.37 -20.92 16.05
C ASP A 128 1.17 -20.34 14.88
N LYS A 129 0.60 -19.41 14.11
CA LYS A 129 1.22 -18.73 12.96
C LYS A 129 1.61 -17.28 13.23
N MET A 130 1.37 -16.77 14.44
CA MET A 130 1.65 -15.38 14.81
C MET A 130 3.12 -14.98 14.59
N ALA A 131 4.08 -15.83 14.98
CA ALA A 131 5.51 -15.51 14.83
C ALA A 131 5.97 -15.41 13.36
N GLU A 132 5.30 -16.12 12.45
CA GLU A 132 5.64 -16.17 11.03
C GLU A 132 4.96 -15.04 10.25
N ARG A 133 3.65 -14.84 10.49
CA ARG A 133 2.80 -13.95 9.70
C ARG A 133 2.55 -12.59 10.35
N TYR A 134 2.95 -12.42 11.61
CA TYR A 134 2.91 -11.15 12.34
C TYR A 134 4.30 -10.80 12.94
N PRO A 135 5.37 -10.68 12.12
CA PRO A 135 6.72 -10.49 12.63
C PRO A 135 7.02 -9.03 12.97
N PHE A 136 6.03 -8.28 13.47
CA PHE A 136 6.20 -6.86 13.77
C PHE A 136 6.88 -6.64 15.11
N ARG A 137 7.71 -5.60 15.17
CA ARG A 137 8.36 -5.17 16.41
C ARG A 137 7.31 -4.64 17.41
N PRO A 138 7.61 -4.64 18.72
CA PRO A 138 6.78 -3.95 19.70
C PRO A 138 6.60 -2.47 19.34
N ALA A 139 5.43 -1.90 19.67
CA ALA A 139 5.18 -0.48 19.51
C ALA A 139 6.18 0.35 20.34
N PRO A 140 6.92 1.28 19.73
CA PRO A 140 7.75 2.21 20.47
C PRO A 140 6.89 3.18 21.30
N ASP A 141 7.44 3.69 22.41
CA ASP A 141 6.70 4.46 23.41
C ASP A 141 7.39 5.77 23.84
N LYS A 142 8.55 6.13 23.26
CA LYS A 142 9.27 7.35 23.62
C LYS A 142 8.87 8.51 22.71
N ASP A 143 9.07 9.73 23.18
CA ASP A 143 9.02 10.95 22.34
C ASP A 143 10.46 11.41 22.07
N VAL A 144 10.98 11.08 20.88
CA VAL A 144 12.32 11.48 20.48
C VAL A 144 12.26 12.90 19.93
N LYS A 145 13.09 13.79 20.50
CA LYS A 145 13.12 15.19 20.08
C LYS A 145 13.86 15.35 18.76
N ASP A 146 13.23 16.03 17.80
CA ASP A 146 13.89 16.45 16.57
C ASP A 146 14.76 17.69 16.82
N VAL A 147 15.92 17.48 17.44
CA VAL A 147 16.90 18.56 17.70
C VAL A 147 17.51 19.13 16.40
N SER A 148 17.33 18.44 15.28
CA SER A 148 17.85 18.84 13.96
C SER A 148 16.86 19.70 13.15
N GLY A 149 15.56 19.57 13.43
CA GLY A 149 14.48 20.08 12.59
C GLY A 149 14.33 19.37 11.23
N LEU A 150 15.02 18.24 11.00
CA LEU A 150 14.98 17.53 9.72
C LEU A 150 13.62 16.87 9.45
N LEU A 151 12.94 16.36 10.48
CA LEU A 151 11.63 15.71 10.32
C LEU A 151 10.55 16.72 9.93
N ASP A 152 10.59 17.91 10.51
CA ASP A 152 9.66 19.00 10.17
C ASP A 152 9.96 19.55 8.77
N ARG A 153 11.23 19.69 8.40
CA ARG A 153 11.62 20.08 7.03
C ARG A 153 11.18 19.05 5.99
N TRP A 154 11.30 17.75 6.28
CA TRP A 154 10.77 16.71 5.39
C TRP A 154 9.25 16.83 5.23
N ALA A 155 8.52 17.13 6.30
CA ALA A 155 7.07 17.35 6.22
C ALA A 155 6.72 18.52 5.28
N ALA A 156 7.44 19.64 5.38
CA ALA A 156 7.28 20.77 4.48
C ALA A 156 7.61 20.41 3.02
N TYR A 157 8.71 19.70 2.79
CA TYR A 157 9.11 19.20 1.47
C TYR A 157 8.03 18.30 0.84
N ALA A 158 7.44 17.38 1.60
CA ALA A 158 6.37 16.50 1.12
C ALA A 158 5.10 17.28 0.74
N GLU A 159 4.75 18.34 1.47
CA GLU A 159 3.61 19.20 1.15
C GLU A 159 3.84 20.00 -0.15
N VAL A 160 5.05 20.53 -0.35
CA VAL A 160 5.43 21.22 -1.60
C VAL A 160 5.39 20.25 -2.78
N SER A 161 6.01 19.08 -2.65
CA SER A 161 5.96 18.00 -3.65
C SER A 161 4.52 17.67 -4.06
N ARG A 162 3.65 17.43 -3.07
CA ARG A 162 2.23 17.11 -3.32
C ARG A 162 1.49 18.25 -4.03
N ALA A 163 1.74 19.50 -3.65
CA ALA A 163 1.15 20.65 -4.31
C ALA A 163 1.65 20.80 -5.77
N SER A 164 2.94 20.56 -6.02
CA SER A 164 3.52 20.55 -7.37
C SER A 164 2.94 19.44 -8.24
N ALA A 165 2.77 18.23 -7.71
CA ALA A 165 2.15 17.11 -8.42
C ALA A 165 0.69 17.40 -8.79
N LEU A 166 -0.11 17.92 -7.85
CA LEU A 166 -1.54 18.23 -8.09
C LEU A 166 -1.76 19.39 -9.07
N SER A 167 -0.83 20.34 -9.14
CA SER A 167 -0.92 21.47 -10.07
C SER A 167 -0.34 21.16 -11.46
N GLY A 168 0.32 20.01 -11.63
CA GLY A 168 1.07 19.69 -12.85
C GLY A 168 2.30 20.57 -13.08
N ALA A 169 2.74 21.31 -12.05
CA ALA A 169 3.91 22.20 -12.11
C ALA A 169 5.24 21.44 -11.97
N GLY A 170 5.21 20.19 -11.52
CA GLY A 170 6.39 19.33 -11.41
C GLY A 170 6.69 18.54 -12.67
N GLU A 171 7.95 18.12 -12.83
CA GLU A 171 8.29 17.18 -13.90
C GLU A 171 7.72 15.79 -13.58
N LEU A 172 6.89 15.26 -14.48
CA LEU A 172 6.38 13.89 -14.38
C LEU A 172 7.48 12.85 -14.66
N LYS A 173 8.52 13.26 -15.40
CA LYS A 173 9.68 12.42 -15.61
C LYS A 173 10.60 12.59 -14.41
N ARG A 174 10.93 11.47 -13.76
CA ARG A 174 11.94 11.47 -12.70
C ARG A 174 13.26 12.02 -13.25
N THR A 175 13.63 13.22 -12.83
CA THR A 175 14.94 13.82 -13.03
C THR A 175 16.00 13.15 -12.15
N ALA A 176 17.27 13.53 -12.28
CA ALA A 176 18.34 12.99 -11.45
C ALA A 176 18.05 13.24 -9.97
N CYS A 177 17.56 12.21 -9.27
CA CYS A 177 17.29 12.26 -7.84
C CYS A 177 18.61 12.26 -7.06
N PRO A 178 18.88 13.25 -6.19
CA PRO A 178 20.12 13.30 -5.41
C PRO A 178 20.17 12.28 -4.26
N ALA A 179 19.09 11.53 -4.04
CA ALA A 179 18.93 10.51 -3.01
C ALA A 179 18.56 9.15 -3.63
N TYR A 180 18.43 8.13 -2.79
CA TYR A 180 17.88 6.84 -3.23
C TYR A 180 16.35 6.87 -3.45
N TYR A 181 15.65 7.86 -2.89
CA TYR A 181 14.23 8.12 -3.12
C TYR A 181 13.98 9.62 -3.26
N CYS A 182 13.12 9.99 -4.20
CA CYS A 182 12.57 11.34 -4.33
C CYS A 182 11.07 11.24 -4.55
N PRO A 183 10.24 12.06 -3.88
CA PRO A 183 8.82 12.09 -4.13
C PRO A 183 8.51 12.67 -5.52
N GLU A 184 7.26 12.55 -5.96
CA GLU A 184 6.83 13.09 -7.25
C GLU A 184 6.88 14.63 -7.28
N GLY A 185 6.96 15.20 -8.48
CA GLY A 185 6.92 16.66 -8.67
C GLY A 185 8.18 17.41 -8.22
N THR A 186 9.32 16.72 -8.14
CA THR A 186 10.64 17.31 -7.84
C THR A 186 11.21 18.09 -9.02
N GLY A 187 12.35 18.77 -8.79
CA GLY A 187 13.12 19.46 -9.82
C GLY A 187 12.93 20.98 -9.90
N ASN A 188 12.02 21.57 -9.11
CA ASN A 188 11.91 23.03 -8.99
C ASN A 188 12.89 23.60 -7.93
N ASP A 189 13.15 24.91 -7.99
CA ASP A 189 14.14 25.58 -7.12
C ASP A 189 13.89 25.40 -5.62
N GLU A 190 12.61 25.42 -5.21
CA GLU A 190 12.22 25.24 -3.81
C GLU A 190 12.53 23.82 -3.34
N MET A 191 12.15 22.81 -4.13
CA MET A 191 12.45 21.40 -3.86
C MET A 191 13.97 21.16 -3.84
N ASN A 192 14.71 21.69 -4.82
CA ASN A 192 16.16 21.58 -4.88
C ASN A 192 16.85 22.17 -3.64
N ALA A 193 16.29 23.24 -3.07
CA ALA A 193 16.80 23.83 -1.83
C ALA A 193 16.60 22.94 -0.61
N PHE A 194 15.48 22.20 -0.52
CA PHE A 194 15.28 21.17 0.53
C PHE A 194 16.24 20.00 0.34
N GLU A 195 16.36 19.48 -0.88
CA GLU A 195 17.20 18.33 -1.19
C GLU A 195 18.68 18.60 -0.89
N ALA A 196 19.16 19.83 -1.17
CA ALA A 196 20.51 20.25 -0.81
C ALA A 196 20.73 20.23 0.70
N GLN A 197 19.78 20.72 1.49
CA GLN A 197 19.87 20.69 2.95
C GLN A 197 19.89 19.25 3.48
N PHE A 198 19.06 18.36 2.93
CA PHE A 198 19.03 16.96 3.35
C PHE A 198 20.33 16.25 3.05
N ARG A 199 20.86 16.40 1.83
CA ARG A 199 22.15 15.81 1.43
C ARG A 199 23.28 16.21 2.38
N ASP A 200 23.32 17.49 2.78
CA ASP A 200 24.41 18.01 3.60
C ASP A 200 24.23 17.65 5.09
N ALA A 201 22.99 17.62 5.60
CA ALA A 201 22.72 17.46 7.03
C ALA A 201 22.50 16.00 7.47
N VAL A 202 21.82 15.17 6.66
CA VAL A 202 21.41 13.81 7.06
C VAL A 202 22.58 12.94 7.53
N PRO A 203 23.77 12.92 6.88
CA PRO A 203 24.90 12.11 7.35
C PRO A 203 25.31 12.42 8.79
N GLY A 204 25.28 13.70 9.19
CA GLY A 204 25.61 14.15 10.56
C GLY A 204 24.56 13.76 11.60
N TYR A 205 23.30 13.55 11.18
CA TYR A 205 22.18 13.21 12.06
C TYR A 205 21.72 11.74 11.93
N LYS A 206 22.51 10.87 11.28
CA LYS A 206 22.17 9.44 11.11
C LYS A 206 21.71 8.78 12.42
N GLN A 207 22.44 8.97 13.52
CA GLN A 207 22.10 8.33 14.79
C GLN A 207 20.77 8.82 15.39
N LEU A 208 20.43 10.09 15.21
CA LEU A 208 19.13 10.64 15.62
C LEU A 208 18.00 9.98 14.83
N LEU A 209 18.14 9.89 13.50
CA LEU A 209 17.13 9.24 12.64
C LEU A 209 16.95 7.76 13.00
N LEU A 210 18.05 7.04 13.28
CA LEU A 210 17.97 5.66 13.77
C LEU A 210 17.31 5.54 15.14
N GLN A 211 17.51 6.53 16.03
CA GLN A 211 16.80 6.57 17.30
C GLN A 211 15.30 6.78 17.10
N VAL A 212 14.91 7.72 16.24
CA VAL A 212 13.50 7.97 15.89
C VAL A 212 12.84 6.68 15.38
N LEU A 213 13.47 5.98 14.42
CA LEU A 213 12.94 4.72 13.87
C LEU A 213 12.76 3.58 14.88
N ARG A 214 13.53 3.58 15.96
CA ARG A 214 13.50 2.52 16.98
C ARG A 214 12.59 2.86 18.15
N GLU A 215 12.52 4.13 18.53
CA GLU A 215 12.03 4.53 19.85
C GLU A 215 10.87 5.52 19.81
N ASP A 216 10.68 6.27 18.72
CA ASP A 216 9.64 7.30 18.69
C ASP A 216 8.25 6.70 18.52
N ALA A 217 7.33 7.04 19.40
CA ALA A 217 5.95 6.57 19.41
C ALA A 217 5.15 7.08 18.20
N ASP A 218 5.49 8.25 17.63
CA ASP A 218 4.80 8.84 16.48
C ASP A 218 5.20 8.12 15.17
N PRO A 219 4.30 7.35 14.54
CA PRO A 219 4.58 6.69 13.27
C PRO A 219 4.90 7.67 12.15
N SER A 220 4.39 8.91 12.19
CA SER A 220 4.70 9.92 11.18
C SER A 220 6.17 10.30 11.23
N LYS A 221 6.74 10.53 12.43
CA LYS A 221 8.17 10.80 12.58
C LYS A 221 9.02 9.63 12.09
N ARG A 222 8.64 8.39 12.41
CA ARG A 222 9.34 7.19 11.93
C ARG A 222 9.32 7.08 10.41
N ALA A 223 8.16 7.27 9.77
CA ALA A 223 8.05 7.26 8.31
C ALA A 223 8.94 8.34 7.65
N ARG A 224 8.95 9.57 8.20
CA ARG A 224 9.82 10.66 7.70
C ARG A 224 11.31 10.35 7.87
N ALA A 225 11.69 9.70 8.98
CA ALA A 225 13.06 9.27 9.19
C ALA A 225 13.52 8.24 8.14
N LEU A 226 12.63 7.33 7.70
CA LEU A 226 12.94 6.41 6.59
C LEU A 226 13.25 7.17 5.30
N TYR A 227 12.42 8.15 4.93
CA TYR A 227 12.65 8.95 3.74
C TYR A 227 13.95 9.75 3.81
N LEU A 228 14.24 10.38 4.96
CA LEU A 228 15.49 11.12 5.15
C LEU A 228 16.73 10.22 5.05
N ILE A 229 16.67 8.98 5.55
CA ILE A 229 17.77 8.01 5.46
C ILE A 229 18.21 7.75 4.02
N THR A 230 17.34 7.98 3.03
CA THR A 230 17.69 7.83 1.61
C THR A 230 18.71 8.85 1.10
N TYR A 231 19.07 9.86 1.89
CA TYR A 231 20.16 10.81 1.62
C TYR A 231 21.52 10.35 2.18
N LEU A 232 21.60 9.20 2.84
CA LEU A 232 22.90 8.61 3.19
C LEU A 232 23.63 8.16 1.92
N PRO A 233 24.98 8.17 1.89
CA PRO A 233 25.73 7.92 0.66
C PRO A 233 25.78 6.44 0.25
N ASP A 234 25.72 5.51 1.21
CA ASP A 234 25.94 4.08 0.96
C ASP A 234 24.63 3.33 0.69
N ALA A 235 24.52 2.73 -0.49
CA ALA A 235 23.30 2.05 -0.92
C ALA A 235 22.94 0.84 -0.05
N ALA A 236 23.95 0.07 0.38
CA ALA A 236 23.73 -1.14 1.15
C ALA A 236 23.20 -0.79 2.55
N ASP A 237 23.77 0.24 3.18
CA ASP A 237 23.31 0.82 4.44
C ASP A 237 21.89 1.38 4.31
N VAL A 238 21.59 2.16 3.26
CA VAL A 238 20.23 2.66 3.00
C VAL A 238 19.24 1.51 2.86
N THR A 239 19.51 0.51 2.02
CA THR A 239 18.62 -0.62 1.84
C THR A 239 18.41 -1.39 3.14
N ALA A 240 19.47 -1.65 3.92
CA ALA A 240 19.36 -2.37 5.18
C ALA A 240 18.51 -1.59 6.20
N LEU A 241 18.71 -0.28 6.32
CA LEU A 241 17.98 0.58 7.23
C LEU A 241 16.52 0.72 6.83
N VAL A 242 16.24 0.96 5.55
CA VAL A 242 14.86 1.07 5.04
C VAL A 242 14.12 -0.26 5.20
N SER A 243 14.78 -1.39 4.92
CA SER A 243 14.18 -2.72 5.06
C SER A 243 13.78 -3.04 6.51
N SER A 244 14.43 -2.44 7.51
CA SER A 244 14.00 -2.59 8.91
C SER A 244 12.61 -2.01 9.19
N GLY A 245 12.19 -1.01 8.38
CA GLY A 245 10.86 -0.41 8.45
C GLY A 245 9.74 -1.35 8.03
N ILE A 246 10.02 -2.43 7.28
CA ILE A 246 9.04 -3.45 6.90
C ILE A 246 8.45 -4.16 8.13
N GLN A 247 9.20 -4.23 9.24
CA GLN A 247 8.75 -4.85 10.49
C GLN A 247 8.19 -3.84 11.49
N ASP A 248 7.95 -2.59 11.07
CA ASP A 248 7.34 -1.61 11.96
C ASP A 248 5.90 -2.02 12.34
N PRO A 249 5.50 -1.86 13.61
CA PRO A 249 4.13 -2.16 14.03
C PRO A 249 3.09 -1.30 13.31
N ASP A 250 3.46 -0.08 12.91
CA ASP A 250 2.53 0.82 12.24
C ASP A 250 2.54 0.62 10.70
N PRO A 251 1.37 0.43 10.07
CA PRO A 251 1.28 0.24 8.63
C PRO A 251 1.81 1.41 7.80
N SER A 252 1.73 2.66 8.26
CA SER A 252 2.21 3.81 7.47
C SER A 252 3.73 3.85 7.38
N VAL A 253 4.43 3.33 8.39
CA VAL A 253 5.89 3.21 8.38
C VAL A 253 6.33 2.08 7.45
N ARG A 254 5.60 0.95 7.46
CA ARG A 254 5.83 -0.15 6.51
C ARG A 254 5.59 0.29 5.06
N GLU A 255 4.50 1.03 4.82
CA GLU A 255 4.21 1.63 3.52
C GLU A 255 5.38 2.51 3.06
N ALA A 256 5.83 3.46 3.88
CA ALA A 256 6.99 4.31 3.54
C ALA A 256 8.23 3.48 3.19
N ALA A 257 8.54 2.44 3.96
CA ALA A 257 9.66 1.54 3.67
C ALA A 257 9.53 0.88 2.30
N VAL A 258 8.38 0.27 2.00
CA VAL A 258 8.18 -0.44 0.73
C VAL A 258 8.10 0.52 -0.44
N THR A 259 7.54 1.72 -0.28
CA THR A 259 7.55 2.77 -1.30
C THR A 259 8.98 3.14 -1.69
N ILE A 260 9.86 3.40 -0.72
CA ILE A 260 11.27 3.69 -0.96
C ILE A 260 11.96 2.53 -1.68
N LEU A 261 11.76 1.30 -1.19
CA LEU A 261 12.41 0.12 -1.78
C LEU A 261 11.92 -0.17 -3.19
N ASN A 262 10.63 0.02 -3.45
CA ASN A 262 10.05 -0.13 -4.79
C ASN A 262 10.64 0.91 -5.76
N ASP A 263 10.74 2.15 -5.30
CA ASP A 263 11.33 3.25 -6.07
C ASP A 263 12.79 2.99 -6.42
N MET A 264 13.57 2.54 -5.45
CA MET A 264 14.95 2.09 -5.66
C MET A 264 15.00 0.92 -6.64
N ALA A 265 14.11 -0.07 -6.54
CA ALA A 265 14.10 -1.22 -7.44
C ALA A 265 13.86 -0.82 -8.91
N VAL A 266 13.01 0.18 -9.16
CA VAL A 266 12.75 0.71 -10.50
C VAL A 266 13.96 1.46 -11.06
N HIS A 267 14.63 2.26 -10.23
CA HIS A 267 15.61 3.25 -10.70
C HIS A 267 17.08 2.90 -10.44
N ARG A 268 17.38 1.88 -9.62
CA ARG A 268 18.72 1.54 -9.14
C ARG A 268 19.00 0.04 -9.24
N GLN A 269 19.31 -0.40 -10.46
CA GLN A 269 19.66 -1.80 -10.75
C GLN A 269 20.98 -2.25 -10.11
N ASP A 270 21.82 -1.30 -9.68
CA ASP A 270 23.08 -1.53 -8.98
C ASP A 270 22.89 -1.93 -7.50
N VAL A 271 21.68 -1.76 -6.96
CA VAL A 271 21.39 -2.01 -5.55
C VAL A 271 20.90 -3.44 -5.33
N GLN A 272 21.46 -4.08 -4.30
CA GLN A 272 21.03 -5.39 -3.84
C GLN A 272 19.90 -5.26 -2.82
N PHE A 273 18.85 -6.04 -2.98
CA PHE A 273 17.65 -6.01 -2.14
C PHE A 273 17.51 -7.31 -1.34
N PRO A 274 17.07 -7.26 -0.06
CA PRO A 274 16.73 -8.45 0.73
C PRO A 274 15.38 -9.06 0.28
N VAL A 275 15.34 -9.58 -0.96
CA VAL A 275 14.10 -10.04 -1.62
C VAL A 275 13.41 -11.17 -0.85
N ARG A 276 14.17 -12.00 -0.12
CA ARG A 276 13.61 -13.07 0.72
C ARG A 276 12.81 -12.51 1.89
N GLU A 277 13.31 -11.46 2.53
CA GLU A 277 12.63 -10.78 3.62
C GLU A 277 11.42 -10.02 3.08
N MET A 278 11.57 -9.37 1.92
CA MET A 278 10.50 -8.63 1.26
C MET A 278 9.37 -9.52 0.76
N SER A 279 9.64 -10.73 0.28
CA SER A 279 8.58 -11.64 -0.17
C SER A 279 7.60 -12.04 0.95
N ARG A 280 8.01 -11.91 2.22
CA ARG A 280 7.12 -12.11 3.37
C ARG A 280 5.97 -11.10 3.40
N LEU A 281 6.11 -9.92 2.80
CA LEU A 281 5.03 -8.94 2.64
C LEU A 281 3.79 -9.54 1.97
N LEU A 282 3.98 -10.52 1.07
CA LEU A 282 2.89 -11.20 0.38
C LEU A 282 1.99 -12.02 1.31
N ASP A 283 2.46 -12.30 2.53
CA ASP A 283 1.71 -13.05 3.55
C ASP A 283 1.46 -12.24 4.82
N TYR A 284 1.79 -10.95 4.82
CA TYR A 284 1.47 -10.05 5.92
C TYR A 284 -0.04 -9.84 6.04
N PRO A 285 -0.53 -9.50 7.24
CA PRO A 285 -1.95 -9.36 7.53
C PRO A 285 -2.65 -8.24 6.75
N GLY A 286 -1.96 -7.15 6.41
CA GLY A 286 -2.58 -6.02 5.73
C GLY A 286 -2.68 -6.24 4.23
N ALA A 287 -3.84 -5.97 3.63
CA ALA A 287 -3.98 -5.98 2.16
C ALA A 287 -3.04 -5.00 1.46
N GLN A 288 -2.79 -3.84 2.08
CA GLN A 288 -1.81 -2.87 1.61
C GLN A 288 -0.38 -3.44 1.63
N ASP A 289 0.02 -4.13 2.69
CA ASP A 289 1.34 -4.77 2.78
C ASP A 289 1.53 -5.75 1.61
N ARG A 290 0.51 -6.57 1.31
CA ARG A 290 0.54 -7.53 0.21
C ARG A 290 0.56 -6.86 -1.16
N GLN A 291 -0.25 -5.81 -1.35
CA GLN A 291 -0.25 -5.03 -2.59
C GLN A 291 1.12 -4.38 -2.85
N HIS A 292 1.74 -3.80 -1.82
CA HIS A 292 3.08 -3.22 -1.92
C HIS A 292 4.15 -4.29 -2.14
N GLY A 293 4.04 -5.46 -1.51
CA GLY A 293 4.90 -6.61 -1.78
C GLY A 293 4.83 -7.06 -3.25
N LEU A 294 3.63 -7.12 -3.83
CA LEU A 294 3.44 -7.42 -5.25
C LEU A 294 4.06 -6.36 -6.17
N ALA A 295 3.86 -5.07 -5.86
CA ALA A 295 4.45 -3.97 -6.63
C ALA A 295 5.98 -4.02 -6.62
N LEU A 296 6.58 -4.30 -5.46
CA LEU A 296 8.03 -4.46 -5.33
C LEU A 296 8.55 -5.65 -6.16
N LEU A 297 7.88 -6.80 -6.12
CA LEU A 297 8.27 -7.95 -6.95
C LEU A 297 8.14 -7.64 -8.45
N LEU A 298 7.14 -6.86 -8.85
CA LEU A 298 6.98 -6.38 -10.22
C LEU A 298 8.16 -5.49 -10.64
N SER A 299 8.58 -4.56 -9.79
CA SER A 299 9.75 -3.71 -10.07
C SER A 299 11.05 -4.51 -10.19
N LEU A 300 11.15 -5.64 -9.47
CA LEU A 300 12.30 -6.52 -9.50
C LEU A 300 12.25 -7.60 -10.60
N SER A 301 11.13 -7.76 -11.31
CA SER A 301 10.93 -8.88 -12.24
C SER A 301 11.86 -8.86 -13.46
N GLY A 302 12.42 -7.69 -13.79
CA GLY A 302 13.42 -7.54 -14.86
C GLY A 302 14.84 -7.89 -14.44
N ASN A 303 15.11 -8.08 -13.14
CA ASN A 303 16.44 -8.37 -12.62
C ASN A 303 16.67 -9.88 -12.49
N LYS A 304 17.64 -10.39 -13.26
CA LYS A 304 17.98 -11.82 -13.34
C LYS A 304 18.46 -12.43 -12.02
N ASP A 305 19.01 -11.61 -11.13
CA ASP A 305 19.50 -12.06 -9.83
C ASP A 305 18.36 -12.53 -8.92
N TYR A 306 17.13 -12.05 -9.16
CA TYR A 306 15.95 -12.36 -8.35
C TYR A 306 14.99 -13.35 -9.00
N THR A 307 15.24 -13.77 -10.25
CA THR A 307 14.40 -14.71 -11.00
C THR A 307 14.07 -15.96 -10.17
N SER A 308 15.08 -16.65 -9.63
CA SER A 308 14.84 -17.91 -8.88
C SER A 308 13.93 -17.74 -7.65
N LEU A 309 14.02 -16.59 -6.97
CA LEU A 309 13.17 -16.26 -5.82
C LEU A 309 11.74 -15.91 -6.24
N ILE A 310 11.59 -15.23 -7.37
CA ILE A 310 10.28 -14.83 -7.90
C ILE A 310 9.52 -16.04 -8.45
N TYR A 311 10.14 -16.87 -9.28
CA TYR A 311 9.53 -18.10 -9.85
C TYR A 311 9.43 -19.26 -8.84
N GLY A 312 10.17 -19.18 -7.73
CA GLY A 312 10.17 -20.15 -6.65
C GLY A 312 9.00 -19.95 -5.66
N PRO A 313 9.27 -19.78 -4.35
CA PRO A 313 8.22 -19.68 -3.32
C PRO A 313 7.26 -18.50 -3.50
N SER A 314 7.71 -17.39 -4.08
CA SER A 314 6.89 -16.19 -4.23
C SER A 314 5.74 -16.42 -5.22
N ALA A 315 5.96 -17.17 -6.29
CA ALA A 315 4.93 -17.44 -7.30
C ALA A 315 3.70 -18.16 -6.75
N ASP A 316 3.88 -19.13 -5.84
CA ASP A 316 2.73 -19.78 -5.17
C ASP A 316 1.92 -18.76 -4.35
N GLN A 317 2.62 -17.83 -3.68
CA GLN A 317 1.96 -16.77 -2.92
C GLN A 317 1.20 -15.81 -3.84
N VAL A 318 1.80 -15.40 -4.96
CA VAL A 318 1.13 -14.56 -5.97
C VAL A 318 -0.12 -15.23 -6.51
N LEU A 319 -0.07 -16.54 -6.81
CA LEU A 319 -1.27 -17.29 -7.24
C LEU A 319 -2.34 -17.38 -6.15
N ARG A 320 -1.97 -17.45 -4.87
CA ARG A 320 -2.95 -17.35 -3.77
C ARG A 320 -3.57 -15.95 -3.72
N LEU A 321 -2.78 -14.90 -3.93
CA LEU A 321 -3.26 -13.51 -3.95
C LEU A 321 -4.17 -13.21 -5.13
N LEU A 322 -3.91 -13.81 -6.31
CA LEU A 322 -4.78 -13.74 -7.48
C LEU A 322 -6.19 -14.28 -7.20
N ARG A 323 -6.30 -15.29 -6.33
CA ARG A 323 -7.58 -15.90 -5.95
C ARG A 323 -8.37 -15.11 -4.91
N THR A 324 -7.80 -14.05 -4.34
CA THR A 324 -8.53 -13.20 -3.38
C THR A 324 -9.61 -12.37 -4.10
N ARG A 325 -10.67 -11.97 -3.40
CA ARG A 325 -11.67 -11.04 -3.96
C ARG A 325 -11.29 -9.57 -3.76
N HIS A 326 -10.20 -9.27 -3.05
CA HIS A 326 -9.70 -7.92 -2.90
C HIS A 326 -9.24 -7.37 -4.27
N PRO A 327 -9.89 -6.32 -4.81
CA PRO A 327 -9.67 -5.89 -6.19
C PRO A 327 -8.22 -5.43 -6.44
N GLY A 328 -7.65 -4.60 -5.56
CA GLY A 328 -6.28 -4.09 -5.69
C GLY A 328 -5.21 -5.20 -5.68
N VAL A 329 -5.21 -6.05 -4.65
CA VAL A 329 -4.34 -7.23 -4.52
C VAL A 329 -4.48 -8.17 -5.72
N LYS A 330 -5.70 -8.54 -6.12
CA LYS A 330 -5.93 -9.44 -7.26
C LYS A 330 -5.42 -8.85 -8.57
N GLN A 331 -5.72 -7.58 -8.84
CA GLN A 331 -5.27 -6.91 -10.06
C GLN A 331 -3.74 -6.82 -10.13
N MET A 332 -3.09 -6.50 -9.01
CA MET A 332 -1.63 -6.44 -8.96
C MET A 332 -0.99 -7.83 -9.11
N ALA A 333 -1.58 -8.87 -8.50
CA ALA A 333 -1.11 -10.25 -8.67
C ALA A 333 -1.24 -10.72 -10.13
N HIS A 334 -2.37 -10.41 -10.78
CA HIS A 334 -2.57 -10.68 -12.20
C HIS A 334 -1.53 -9.96 -13.07
N THR A 335 -1.30 -8.66 -12.83
CA THR A 335 -0.31 -7.87 -13.55
C THR A 335 1.09 -8.48 -13.44
N LEU A 336 1.51 -8.85 -12.23
CA LEU A 336 2.80 -9.50 -12.00
C LEU A 336 2.90 -10.84 -12.76
N LEU A 337 1.88 -11.69 -12.71
CA LEU A 337 1.86 -12.97 -13.42
C LEU A 337 1.94 -12.78 -14.94
N SER A 338 1.20 -11.82 -15.50
CA SER A 338 1.27 -11.49 -16.93
C SER A 338 2.67 -11.02 -17.34
N VAL A 339 3.33 -10.19 -16.51
CA VAL A 339 4.69 -9.71 -16.79
C VAL A 339 5.71 -10.83 -16.71
N LEU A 340 5.62 -11.70 -15.71
CA LEU A 340 6.54 -12.84 -15.54
C LEU A 340 6.34 -13.93 -16.61
N SER A 341 5.11 -14.12 -17.05
CA SER A 341 4.76 -15.19 -18.00
C SER A 341 4.90 -14.80 -19.46
N GLY A 342 4.65 -13.52 -19.77
CA GLY A 342 4.37 -13.09 -21.14
C GLY A 342 3.02 -13.58 -21.68
N GLU A 343 2.19 -14.22 -20.84
CA GLU A 343 0.89 -14.79 -21.20
C GLU A 343 -0.25 -13.80 -20.88
N THR A 344 -1.37 -13.93 -21.60
CA THR A 344 -2.54 -13.04 -21.50
C THR A 344 -3.78 -13.72 -20.92
N HIS A 345 -3.59 -14.71 -20.04
CA HIS A 345 -4.70 -15.38 -19.35
C HIS A 345 -5.52 -14.39 -18.52
N GLY A 346 -6.83 -14.66 -18.40
CA GLY A 346 -7.71 -13.82 -17.58
C GLY A 346 -7.37 -13.91 -16.08
N PRO A 347 -7.76 -12.91 -15.27
CA PRO A 347 -7.47 -12.91 -13.82
C PRO A 347 -8.21 -14.00 -13.04
N ASP A 348 -9.19 -14.67 -13.65
CA ASP A 348 -9.97 -15.78 -13.08
C ASP A 348 -9.61 -17.15 -13.70
N ASP A 349 -8.68 -17.21 -14.66
CA ASP A 349 -8.26 -18.44 -15.31
C ASP A 349 -7.17 -19.15 -14.48
N TYR A 350 -7.56 -19.58 -13.27
CA TYR A 350 -6.63 -20.14 -12.29
C TYR A 350 -5.93 -21.40 -12.81
N GLU A 351 -6.61 -22.21 -13.62
CA GLU A 351 -6.04 -23.44 -14.20
C GLU A 351 -4.91 -23.11 -15.18
N ALA A 352 -5.09 -22.12 -16.06
CA ALA A 352 -4.04 -21.70 -16.97
C ALA A 352 -2.82 -21.14 -16.22
N TRP A 353 -3.07 -20.35 -15.17
CA TRP A 353 -2.01 -19.80 -14.31
C TRP A 353 -1.24 -20.89 -13.55
N ASP A 354 -1.92 -21.88 -12.98
CA ASP A 354 -1.29 -23.03 -12.31
C ASP A 354 -0.44 -23.84 -13.31
N LYS A 355 -0.98 -24.10 -14.51
CA LYS A 355 -0.27 -24.83 -15.58
C LYS A 355 0.96 -24.07 -16.07
N TRP A 356 0.86 -22.75 -16.21
CA TRP A 356 2.01 -21.91 -16.54
C TRP A 356 3.09 -22.02 -15.47
N LEU A 357 2.76 -21.85 -14.18
CA LEU A 357 3.76 -21.92 -13.12
C LEU A 357 4.44 -23.28 -13.05
N TRP A 358 3.66 -24.36 -13.25
CA TRP A 358 4.22 -25.70 -13.33
C TRP A 358 5.26 -25.83 -14.46
N ARG A 359 4.94 -25.32 -15.67
CA ARG A 359 5.88 -25.32 -16.82
C ARG A 359 7.12 -24.48 -16.54
N ALA A 360 6.94 -23.28 -15.99
CA ALA A 360 8.02 -22.34 -15.70
C ALA A 360 9.05 -22.89 -14.71
N ARG A 361 8.63 -23.77 -13.79
CA ARG A 361 9.53 -24.45 -12.83
C ARG A 361 10.34 -25.61 -13.42
N GLN A 362 9.99 -26.09 -14.62
CA GLN A 362 10.72 -27.15 -15.31
C GLN A 362 11.78 -26.61 -16.28
N ALA A 363 11.74 -25.32 -16.60
CA ALA A 363 12.70 -24.63 -17.45
C ALA A 363 13.87 -24.11 -16.63
#